data_AF-A0A2T2P032-F1
#
_entry.id   AF-A0A2T2P032-F1
#
_cell.length_a   1.000
_cell.length_b   1.000
_cell.length_c   1.000
_cell.angle_alpha   90.00
_cell.angle_beta   90.00
_cell.angle_gamma   90.00
#
_symmetry.space_group_name_H-M   'P 1'
#
loop_
_entity.id
_entity.type
_entity.pdbx_description
1 polymer ?
#
loop_
_entity_poly.entity_id
_entity_poly.type
_entity_poly.pdbx_seq_one_letter_code
_entity_poly.pdbx_strand_id
1 'polypeptide(L)'
;MLPNLKETLSWFPVDQVAATLSYLMLPVNKAQIKGKESNRRSSYYHIKNPIYQGWKQITQYLGLTLGIQKIISFDKYINAVLHQASTDTWASNRAALLTEFWAQDFVQMPFSQLVINTEQAQRNSYALKRATIIDKELVKKFT
;
A
#
# COMPACT_ATOMS: atom_id res chain seq x y z
N MET A 1 1.39 18.13 -10.01
CA MET A 1 2.78 17.67 -9.73
C MET A 1 2.71 16.55 -8.70
N LEU A 2 3.68 15.63 -8.68
CA LEU A 2 3.73 14.54 -7.69
C LEU A 2 5.04 14.56 -6.88
N PRO A 3 5.02 14.14 -5.61
CA PRO A 3 6.22 14.05 -4.80
C PRO A 3 7.06 12.82 -5.17
N ASN A 4 8.37 12.98 -5.19
CA ASN A 4 9.33 11.89 -5.26
C ASN A 4 9.48 11.26 -3.88
N LEU A 5 8.69 10.23 -3.63
CA LEU A 5 8.70 9.45 -2.40
C LEU A 5 9.81 8.40 -2.46
N LYS A 6 10.64 8.35 -1.42
CA LYS A 6 11.72 7.36 -1.26
C LYS A 6 11.17 6.06 -0.64
N GLU A 7 12.01 5.04 -0.56
CA GLU A 7 11.71 3.77 0.11
C GLU A 7 10.62 2.90 -0.58
N THR A 8 10.16 1.89 0.14
CA THR A 8 9.22 0.89 -0.33
C THR A 8 7.81 1.12 0.20
N LEU A 9 6.85 0.64 -0.57
CA LEU A 9 5.43 0.59 -0.32
C LEU A 9 5.01 -0.88 -0.33
N SER A 10 4.17 -1.24 0.64
CA SER A 10 3.45 -2.51 0.64
C SER A 10 1.97 -2.26 0.40
N TRP A 11 1.60 -2.04 -0.86
CA TRP A 11 0.20 -1.89 -1.25
C TRP A 11 -0.41 -3.28 -1.42
N PHE A 12 -1.49 -3.56 -0.67
CA PHE A 12 -2.28 -4.77 -0.84
C PHE A 12 -3.74 -4.46 -1.20
N PRO A 13 -4.25 -4.89 -2.38
CA PRO A 13 -5.64 -4.64 -2.76
C PRO A 13 -6.65 -5.26 -1.80
N VAL A 14 -7.78 -4.57 -1.58
CA VAL A 14 -8.76 -4.95 -0.55
C VAL A 14 -9.44 -6.29 -0.85
N ASP A 15 -9.66 -6.62 -2.12
CA ASP A 15 -10.19 -7.90 -2.58
C ASP A 15 -9.24 -9.07 -2.24
N GLN A 16 -7.93 -8.86 -2.37
CA GLN A 16 -6.92 -9.85 -1.99
C GLN A 16 -6.81 -10.01 -0.47
N VAL A 17 -6.96 -8.92 0.29
CA VAL A 17 -7.05 -8.97 1.76
C VAL A 17 -8.28 -9.77 2.18
N ALA A 18 -9.45 -9.49 1.60
CA ALA A 18 -10.70 -10.19 1.90
C ALA A 18 -10.63 -11.69 1.55
N ALA A 19 -10.06 -12.02 0.39
CA ALA A 19 -9.80 -13.41 0.01
C ALA A 19 -8.87 -14.10 1.02
N THR A 20 -7.79 -13.43 1.44
CA THR A 20 -6.86 -13.95 2.44
C THR A 20 -7.55 -14.23 3.78
N LEU A 21 -8.36 -13.31 4.28
CA LEU A 21 -9.15 -13.50 5.49
C LEU A 21 -10.10 -14.69 5.37
N SER A 22 -10.76 -14.85 4.20
CA SER A 22 -11.65 -15.97 3.93
C SER A 22 -10.94 -17.33 4.00
N TYR A 23 -9.71 -17.42 3.49
CA TYR A 23 -8.87 -18.63 3.62
C TYR A 23 -8.52 -18.93 5.09
N LEU A 24 -8.12 -17.92 5.85
CA LEU A 24 -7.61 -18.08 7.20
C LEU A 24 -8.73 -18.38 8.22
N MET A 25 -9.90 -17.72 8.08
CA MET A 25 -10.97 -17.77 9.08
C MET A 25 -12.00 -18.87 8.83
N LEU A 26 -12.38 -19.13 7.56
CA LEU A 26 -13.53 -19.99 7.28
C LEU A 26 -13.28 -21.48 7.58
N PRO A 27 -14.24 -22.18 8.21
CA PRO A 27 -14.11 -23.60 8.56
C PRO A 27 -13.98 -24.55 7.38
N VAL A 28 -14.57 -24.20 6.22
CA VAL A 28 -14.56 -25.06 5.02
C VAL A 28 -13.12 -25.28 4.53
N ASN A 29 -12.27 -24.26 4.67
CA ASN A 29 -10.84 -24.32 4.38
C ASN A 29 -10.03 -25.00 5.51
N LYS A 30 -10.65 -25.33 6.66
CA LYS A 30 -10.03 -26.13 7.75
C LYS A 30 -10.06 -27.62 7.45
N ALA A 31 -11.05 -28.09 6.68
CA ALA A 31 -11.22 -29.51 6.37
C ALA A 31 -10.26 -30.00 5.26
N GLN A 32 -9.85 -29.13 4.33
CA GLN A 32 -8.90 -29.46 3.26
C GLN A 32 -7.43 -29.61 3.73
N ILE A 33 -7.14 -29.29 5.00
CA ILE A 33 -5.80 -29.42 5.63
C ILE A 33 -5.75 -30.64 6.57
N LYS A 34 -6.71 -31.56 6.47
CA LYS A 34 -6.68 -32.84 7.19
C LYS A 34 -5.89 -33.88 6.38
N GLY A 35 -4.56 -33.80 6.39
CA GLY A 35 -3.76 -34.80 5.67
C GLY A 35 -2.23 -34.73 5.78
N LYS A 36 -1.63 -33.68 6.35
CA LYS A 36 -0.20 -33.61 6.62
C LYS A 36 0.05 -32.94 7.97
N GLU A 37 1.04 -33.41 8.70
CA GLU A 37 1.41 -33.15 10.11
C GLU A 37 1.71 -31.67 10.49
N SER A 38 1.01 -30.67 9.97
CA SER A 38 1.29 -29.25 10.20
C SER A 38 0.07 -28.46 10.67
N ASN A 39 -0.73 -29.02 11.59
CA ASN A 39 -1.90 -28.33 12.13
C ASN A 39 -1.55 -27.43 13.34
N ARG A 40 -0.67 -26.45 13.14
CA ARG A 40 -0.54 -25.30 14.04
C ARG A 40 -0.86 -24.03 13.26
N ARG A 41 -2.16 -23.81 13.02
CA ARG A 41 -2.68 -22.47 12.74
C ARG A 41 -2.36 -21.58 13.94
N SER A 42 -1.75 -20.42 13.72
CA SER A 42 -1.56 -19.46 14.82
C SER A 42 -2.86 -18.80 15.21
N SER A 43 -2.86 -18.27 16.45
CA SER A 43 -3.88 -17.35 16.94
C SER A 43 -3.84 -15.99 16.25
N TYR A 44 -2.71 -15.62 15.66
CA TYR A 44 -2.52 -14.37 14.93
C TYR A 44 -1.87 -14.58 13.55
N TYR A 45 -2.19 -13.70 12.61
CA TYR A 45 -1.61 -13.65 11.28
C TYR A 45 -1.34 -12.19 10.90
N HIS A 46 -0.20 -11.95 10.26
CA HIS A 46 0.05 -10.68 9.59
C HIS A 46 -0.45 -10.75 8.14
N ILE A 47 -1.35 -9.84 7.78
CA ILE A 47 -1.88 -9.72 6.43
C ILE A 47 -1.34 -8.43 5.83
N LYS A 48 -0.36 -8.58 4.95
CA LYS A 48 0.36 -7.51 4.27
C LYS A 48 0.81 -8.05 2.92
N ASN A 49 0.95 -7.22 1.88
CA ASN A 49 1.51 -7.70 0.62
C ASN A 49 2.94 -8.21 0.88
N PRO A 50 3.25 -9.50 0.63
CA PRO A 50 4.60 -10.01 0.83
C PRO A 50 5.61 -9.40 -0.14
N ILE A 51 5.14 -8.77 -1.23
CA ILE A 51 5.98 -8.16 -2.25
C ILE A 51 5.97 -6.64 -2.07
N TYR A 52 7.12 -6.10 -1.70
CA TYR A 52 7.34 -4.66 -1.55
C TYR A 52 7.72 -4.04 -2.90
N GLN A 53 7.23 -2.83 -3.15
CA GLN A 53 7.56 -2.08 -4.36
C GLN A 53 8.07 -0.69 -4.03
N GLY A 54 8.98 -0.15 -4.83
CA GLY A 54 9.47 1.20 -4.61
C GLY A 54 8.38 2.24 -4.87
N TRP A 55 8.24 3.22 -3.97
CA TRP A 55 7.34 4.35 -4.16
C TRP A 55 7.56 5.06 -5.49
N LYS A 56 8.82 5.22 -5.91
CA LYS A 56 9.19 5.82 -7.21
C LYS A 56 8.45 5.18 -8.39
N GLN A 57 8.36 3.85 -8.43
CA GLN A 57 7.68 3.14 -9.52
C GLN A 57 6.17 3.40 -9.49
N ILE A 58 5.56 3.36 -8.30
CA ILE A 58 4.12 3.60 -8.13
C ILE A 58 3.77 5.06 -8.46
N THR A 59 4.57 6.04 -8.02
CA THR A 59 4.40 7.45 -8.37
C THR A 59 4.51 7.68 -9.88
N GLN A 60 5.37 6.93 -10.59
CA GLN A 60 5.43 6.98 -12.05
C GLN A 60 4.14 6.44 -12.70
N TYR A 61 3.61 5.32 -12.21
CA TYR A 61 2.33 4.77 -12.71
C TYR A 61 1.16 5.74 -12.47
N LEU A 62 1.10 6.36 -11.29
CA LEU A 62 0.13 7.41 -10.97
C LEU A 62 0.28 8.61 -11.89
N GLY A 63 1.51 9.09 -12.10
CA GLY A 63 1.79 10.22 -12.99
C GLY A 63 1.34 9.96 -14.43
N LEU A 64 1.65 8.77 -14.96
CA LEU A 64 1.19 8.36 -16.29
C LEU A 64 -0.34 8.28 -16.39
N THR A 65 -1.00 7.77 -15.35
CA THR A 65 -2.47 7.60 -15.34
C THR A 65 -3.19 8.94 -15.23
N LEU A 66 -2.67 9.87 -14.41
CA LEU A 66 -3.27 11.19 -14.16
C LEU A 66 -2.81 12.26 -15.16
N GLY A 67 -1.93 11.93 -16.12
CA GLY A 67 -1.35 12.91 -17.04
C GLY A 67 -0.37 13.90 -16.37
N ILE A 68 0.20 13.54 -15.22
CA ILE A 68 1.13 14.38 -14.44
C ILE A 68 2.57 13.94 -14.71
N GLN A 69 3.33 14.78 -15.42
CA GLN A 69 4.72 14.49 -15.76
C GLN A 69 5.73 15.07 -14.74
N LYS A 70 5.33 16.12 -14.01
CA LYS A 70 6.21 16.84 -13.09
C LYS A 70 6.32 16.12 -11.75
N ILE A 71 7.44 15.41 -11.55
CA ILE A 71 7.86 14.82 -10.27
C ILE A 71 8.90 15.73 -9.61
N ILE A 72 8.71 16.09 -8.34
CA ILE A 72 9.60 17.00 -7.59
C ILE A 72 9.98 16.41 -6.23
N SER A 73 10.98 16.96 -5.54
CA SER A 73 11.30 16.50 -4.19
C SER A 73 10.11 16.69 -3.24
N PHE A 74 10.03 15.85 -2.21
CA PHE A 74 8.96 15.90 -1.23
C PHE A 74 8.82 17.29 -0.59
N ASP A 75 9.92 17.91 -0.14
CA ASP A 75 9.89 19.25 0.47
C ASP A 75 9.35 20.32 -0.50
N LYS A 76 9.75 20.26 -1.78
CA LYS A 76 9.24 21.17 -2.80
C LYS A 76 7.75 20.94 -3.06
N TYR A 77 7.30 19.70 -2.99
CA TYR A 77 5.89 19.35 -3.15
C TYR A 77 5.04 19.92 -2.01
N ILE A 78 5.46 19.73 -0.76
CA ILE A 78 4.75 20.27 0.41
C ILE A 78 4.68 21.79 0.37
N ASN A 79 5.81 22.46 0.10
CA ASN A 79 5.83 23.92 -0.04
C ASN A 79 4.92 24.42 -1.16
N ALA A 80 4.85 23.71 -2.29
CA ALA A 80 3.96 24.07 -3.39
C ALA A 80 2.48 23.89 -3.02
N VAL A 81 2.12 22.80 -2.33
CA VAL A 81 0.75 22.55 -1.85
C VAL A 81 0.33 23.63 -0.85
N LEU A 82 1.19 23.97 0.12
CA LEU A 82 0.93 25.02 1.12
C LEU A 82 0.77 26.40 0.46
N HIS A 83 1.69 26.76 -0.44
CA HIS A 83 1.64 28.04 -1.13
C HIS A 83 0.35 28.18 -1.96
N GLN A 84 -0.06 27.13 -2.66
CA GLN A 84 -1.29 27.17 -3.43
C GLN A 84 -2.53 27.24 -2.53
N ALA A 85 -2.52 26.56 -1.38
CA ALA A 85 -3.59 26.62 -0.41
C ALA A 85 -3.75 28.01 0.25
N SER A 86 -2.68 28.80 0.34
CA SER A 86 -2.75 30.17 0.87
C SER A 86 -3.21 31.21 -0.15
N THR A 87 -3.11 30.92 -1.45
CA THR A 87 -3.51 31.84 -2.53
C THR A 87 -4.93 31.60 -3.03
N ASP A 88 -5.40 30.36 -2.97
CA ASP A 88 -6.74 29.97 -3.42
C ASP A 88 -7.68 29.64 -2.25
N THR A 89 -8.99 29.65 -2.47
CA THR A 89 -9.94 29.16 -1.45
C THR A 89 -9.67 27.68 -1.16
N TRP A 90 -9.80 27.24 0.10
CA TRP A 90 -9.61 25.84 0.52
C TRP A 90 -10.39 24.81 -0.32
N ALA A 91 -11.50 25.22 -0.92
CA ALA A 91 -12.29 24.40 -1.84
C ALA A 91 -11.54 23.98 -3.11
N SER A 92 -10.53 24.73 -3.53
CA SER A 92 -9.78 24.51 -4.78
C SER A 92 -8.62 23.51 -4.64
N ASN A 93 -7.99 23.42 -3.46
CA ASN A 93 -6.83 22.56 -3.23
C ASN A 93 -7.04 21.64 -2.01
N ARG A 94 -7.78 20.55 -2.22
CA ARG A 94 -8.03 19.54 -1.17
C ARG A 94 -6.76 18.85 -0.65
N ALA A 95 -5.65 18.90 -1.39
CA ALA A 95 -4.39 18.36 -0.90
C ALA A 95 -3.87 19.12 0.34
N ALA A 96 -4.29 20.38 0.50
CA ALA A 96 -3.98 21.21 1.67
C ALA A 96 -4.43 20.58 3.00
N LEU A 97 -5.55 19.84 2.97
CA LEU A 97 -6.10 19.16 4.14
C LEU A 97 -5.17 18.10 4.72
N LEU A 98 -4.28 17.54 3.89
CA LEU A 98 -3.36 16.49 4.30
C LEU A 98 -1.98 17.03 4.68
N THR A 99 -1.72 18.33 4.49
CA THR A 99 -0.34 18.85 4.54
C THR A 99 0.29 18.73 5.91
N GLU A 100 -0.50 18.86 6.98
CA GLU A 100 -0.04 18.63 8.35
C GLU A 100 0.44 17.17 8.53
N PHE A 101 -0.38 16.20 8.14
CA PHE A 101 -0.02 14.78 8.15
C PHE A 101 1.25 14.52 7.32
N TRP A 102 1.34 15.10 6.13
CA TRP A 102 2.52 14.92 5.27
C TRP A 102 3.79 15.51 5.90
N ALA A 103 3.70 16.68 6.52
CA ALA A 103 4.86 17.38 7.08
C ALA A 103 5.33 16.80 8.41
N GLN A 104 4.42 16.28 9.24
CA GLN A 104 4.73 15.81 10.59
C GLN A 104 4.83 14.29 10.68
N ASP A 105 3.85 13.57 10.16
CA ASP A 105 3.73 12.12 10.38
C ASP A 105 4.36 11.30 9.26
N PHE A 106 4.07 11.68 8.01
CA PHE A 106 4.51 10.90 6.86
C PHE A 106 6.04 10.90 6.72
N VAL A 107 6.72 12.03 6.95
CA VAL A 107 8.20 12.11 6.88
C VAL A 107 8.87 11.22 7.92
N GLN A 108 8.27 11.10 9.10
CA GLN A 108 8.81 10.30 10.20
C GLN A 108 8.50 8.81 10.05
N MET A 109 7.59 8.45 9.15
CA MET A 109 7.15 7.07 8.98
C MET A 109 8.31 6.23 8.41
N PRO A 110 8.77 5.16 9.11
CA PRO A 110 9.82 4.30 8.60
C PRO A 110 9.26 3.41 7.48
N PHE A 111 9.33 3.90 6.24
CA PHE A 111 8.76 3.20 5.08
C PHE A 111 9.43 1.85 4.79
N SER A 112 10.70 1.67 5.17
CA SER A 112 11.49 0.46 4.87
C SER A 112 11.95 -0.36 6.07
N GLN A 113 11.80 0.11 7.31
CA GLN A 113 12.38 -0.58 8.48
C GLN A 113 11.43 -1.57 9.15
N LEU A 114 10.11 -1.47 8.91
CA LEU A 114 9.14 -2.42 9.44
C LEU A 114 8.77 -3.49 8.40
N VAL A 115 9.65 -4.47 8.25
CA VAL A 115 9.37 -5.68 7.48
C VAL A 115 8.66 -6.68 8.39
N ILE A 116 7.34 -6.80 8.19
CA ILE A 116 6.50 -7.71 8.96
C ILE A 116 6.53 -9.08 8.28
N ASN A 117 6.88 -10.14 9.03
CA ASN A 117 6.89 -11.50 8.51
C ASN A 117 5.45 -11.99 8.26
N THR A 118 5.17 -12.43 7.03
CA THR A 118 3.87 -12.97 6.59
C THR A 118 3.91 -14.46 6.26
N GLU A 119 5.01 -15.17 6.52
CA GLU A 119 5.22 -16.58 6.16
C GLU A 119 4.08 -17.46 6.64
N GLN A 120 3.62 -17.27 7.87
CA GLN A 120 2.56 -18.11 8.40
C GLN A 120 1.22 -17.89 7.70
N ALA A 121 0.91 -16.64 7.36
CA ALA A 121 -0.28 -16.32 6.59
C ALA A 121 -0.16 -16.86 5.16
N GLN A 122 1.03 -16.79 4.55
CA GLN A 122 1.29 -17.35 3.22
C GLN A 122 1.17 -18.88 3.18
N ARG A 123 1.63 -19.58 4.23
CA ARG A 123 1.47 -21.05 4.34
C ARG A 123 0.01 -21.47 4.40
N ASN A 124 -0.83 -20.67 5.05
CA ASN A 124 -2.23 -21.02 5.35
C ASN A 124 -3.26 -20.32 4.44
N SER A 125 -2.82 -19.47 3.52
CA SER A 125 -3.68 -18.75 2.56
C SER A 125 -3.09 -18.81 1.16
N TYR A 126 -3.76 -19.55 0.27
CA TYR A 126 -3.41 -19.55 -1.16
C TYR A 126 -3.58 -18.17 -1.80
N ALA A 127 -4.54 -17.37 -1.34
CA ALA A 127 -4.72 -16.00 -1.82
C ALA A 127 -3.49 -15.13 -1.51
N LEU A 128 -2.99 -15.17 -0.27
CA LEU A 128 -1.82 -14.37 0.10
C LEU A 128 -0.54 -14.86 -0.59
N LYS A 129 -0.40 -16.18 -0.76
CA LYS A 129 0.73 -16.77 -1.49
C LYS A 129 0.77 -16.35 -2.97
N ARG A 130 -0.39 -16.03 -3.56
CA ARG A 130 -0.52 -15.57 -4.95
C ARG A 130 -0.56 -14.05 -5.08
N ALA A 131 -0.38 -13.30 -3.99
CA ALA A 131 -0.26 -11.86 -4.07
C ALA A 131 0.88 -11.47 -5.03
N THR A 132 0.63 -10.49 -5.88
CA THR A 132 1.57 -10.02 -6.90
C THR A 132 1.99 -8.58 -6.65
N ILE A 133 2.97 -8.12 -7.44
CA ILE A 133 3.22 -6.69 -7.59
C ILE A 133 1.97 -5.98 -8.11
N ILE A 134 1.83 -4.72 -7.72
CA ILE A 134 0.89 -3.76 -8.28
C ILE A 134 1.48 -3.23 -9.58
N ASP A 135 0.83 -3.57 -10.69
CA ASP A 135 1.19 -3.06 -12.01
C ASP A 135 0.41 -1.78 -12.37
N LYS A 136 0.74 -1.22 -13.53
CA LYS A 136 0.10 -0.01 -14.03
C LYS A 136 -1.41 -0.18 -14.25
N GLU A 137 -1.85 -1.34 -14.74
CA GLU A 137 -3.27 -1.60 -15.03
C GLU A 137 -4.08 -1.66 -13.75
N LEU A 138 -3.51 -2.22 -12.67
CA LEU A 138 -4.13 -2.22 -11.36
C LEU A 138 -4.21 -0.82 -10.76
N VAL A 139 -3.15 -0.01 -10.85
CA VAL A 139 -3.19 1.41 -10.42
C VAL A 139 -4.31 2.16 -11.13
N LYS A 140 -4.46 1.95 -12.46
CA LYS A 140 -5.49 2.59 -13.28
C LYS A 140 -6.92 2.27 -12.84
N LYS A 141 -7.17 1.16 -12.13
CA LYS A 141 -8.50 0.85 -11.60
C LYS A 141 -8.88 1.72 -10.39
N PHE A 142 -7.91 2.35 -9.73
CA PHE A 142 -8.10 3.12 -8.50
C PHE A 142 -7.85 4.62 -8.66
N THR A 143 -7.58 5.08 -9.88
CA THR A 143 -7.34 6.50 -10.23
C THR A 143 -8.20 6.90 -11.41
#